data_AF-A0A7S2SDH1-F1
#
_entry.id   AF-A0A7S2SDH1-F1
#
_cell.length_a   1.000
_cell.length_b   1.000
_cell.length_c   1.000
_cell.angle_alpha   90.00
_cell.angle_beta   90.00
_cell.angle_gamma   90.00
#
_symmetry.space_group_name_H-M   'P 1'
#
loop_
_entity.id
_entity.type
_entity.pdbx_description
1 polymer ?
#
loop_
_entity_poly.entity_id
_entity_poly.type
_entity_poly.pdbx_seq_one_letter_code
_entity_poly.pdbx_strand_id
1 'polypeptide(L)'
;MPEGIKWSCVCRNDVILAEVGEDHYDGAVIELSQKLLKRKPTPGWEFQRNKKLNLRAMKLHVYEDAGQKKCVDDVRSDKLIWIFAVVSDSSLEKDQVKSFLEKLVFLTEPMRQDDEWRNGQLLCAQSTFAPTLLQRMEQVDYQGRLAMVNHNINSTKEIMSNNIDRILERDEHLHNLEERSSSLNLMSKQFKKRSKELKRKKMWQNAKHGAVMGTAITAGVAAITIPPLIALL
;
A
#
# COMPACT_ATOMS: atom_id res chain seq x y z
N MET A 1 -3.85 -13.35 -17.70
CA MET A 1 -3.71 -13.11 -16.25
C MET A 1 -4.36 -11.78 -15.94
N PRO A 2 -5.00 -11.56 -14.78
CA PRO A 2 -5.65 -10.28 -14.51
C PRO A 2 -4.61 -9.14 -14.57
N GLU A 3 -4.82 -8.21 -15.50
CA GLU A 3 -4.05 -6.99 -15.63
C GLU A 3 -4.27 -6.13 -14.39
N GLY A 4 -3.20 -5.50 -13.90
CA GLY A 4 -3.32 -4.84 -12.60
C GLY A 4 -2.04 -4.59 -11.85
N ILE A 5 -2.21 -4.15 -10.62
CA ILE A 5 -1.14 -4.01 -9.64
C ILE A 5 -0.77 -5.40 -9.11
N LYS A 6 0.51 -5.76 -9.22
CA LYS A 6 1.03 -7.08 -8.81
C LYS A 6 1.55 -7.09 -7.39
N TRP A 7 2.13 -5.97 -6.95
CA TRP A 7 2.62 -5.79 -5.59
C TRP A 7 2.61 -4.32 -5.20
N SER A 8 2.42 -4.05 -3.91
CA SER A 8 2.60 -2.74 -3.31
C SER A 8 3.02 -2.86 -1.85
N CYS A 9 3.74 -1.85 -1.35
CA CYS A 9 4.10 -1.77 0.05
C CYS A 9 4.13 -0.32 0.56
N VAL A 10 4.13 -0.20 1.87
CA VAL A 10 4.45 1.02 2.61
C VAL A 10 5.63 0.74 3.54
N CYS A 11 6.64 1.59 3.49
CA CYS A 11 7.84 1.50 4.32
C CYS A 11 8.05 2.80 5.10
N ARG A 12 8.76 2.68 6.21
CA ARG A 12 9.35 3.78 6.97
C ARG A 12 10.86 3.59 6.97
N ASN A 13 11.60 4.54 6.42
CA ASN A 13 13.04 4.44 6.18
C ASN A 13 13.35 3.12 5.43
N ASP A 14 14.07 2.20 6.06
CA ASP A 14 14.42 0.89 5.50
C ASP A 14 13.51 -0.26 5.99
N VAL A 15 12.50 0.04 6.82
CA VAL A 15 11.58 -0.94 7.42
C VAL A 15 10.28 -1.01 6.62
N ILE A 16 9.94 -2.19 6.12
CA ILE A 16 8.66 -2.44 5.46
C ILE A 16 7.59 -2.62 6.54
N LEU A 17 6.54 -1.81 6.54
CA LEU A 17 5.48 -1.88 7.55
C LEU A 17 4.33 -2.80 7.12
N ALA A 18 3.99 -2.76 5.84
CA ALA A 18 3.00 -3.63 5.25
C ALA A 18 3.27 -3.81 3.77
N GLU A 19 3.01 -5.01 3.27
CA GLU A 19 3.08 -5.33 1.85
C GLU A 19 1.99 -6.30 1.41
N VAL A 20 1.63 -6.22 0.14
CA VAL A 20 0.68 -7.13 -0.50
C VAL A 20 1.11 -7.34 -1.95
N GLY A 21 0.97 -8.55 -2.45
CA GLY A 21 1.06 -8.82 -3.88
C GLY A 21 1.22 -10.29 -4.18
N GLU A 22 1.22 -10.69 -5.44
CA GLU A 22 1.46 -12.06 -5.88
C GLU A 22 2.46 -12.07 -7.03
N ASP A 23 3.39 -13.02 -7.01
CA ASP A 23 4.36 -13.19 -8.08
C ASP A 23 3.96 -14.41 -8.92
N HIS A 24 3.40 -14.13 -10.10
CA HIS A 24 3.10 -15.11 -11.14
C HIS A 24 4.14 -15.07 -12.26
N TYR A 25 5.27 -14.40 -12.03
CA TYR A 25 6.34 -14.11 -12.99
C TYR A 25 7.67 -14.71 -12.52
N ASP A 26 7.62 -15.86 -11.84
CA ASP A 26 8.78 -16.63 -11.39
C ASP A 26 9.81 -15.82 -10.57
N GLY A 27 9.31 -14.95 -9.68
CA GLY A 27 10.17 -14.14 -8.81
C GLY A 27 10.50 -12.75 -9.38
N ALA A 28 10.11 -12.45 -10.62
CA ALA A 28 10.43 -11.17 -11.25
C ALA A 28 9.72 -9.98 -10.60
N VAL A 29 8.54 -10.16 -9.98
CA VAL A 29 7.87 -9.07 -9.24
C VAL A 29 8.68 -8.72 -8.01
N ILE A 30 9.16 -9.74 -7.30
CA ILE A 30 10.00 -9.58 -6.10
C ILE A 30 11.36 -8.97 -6.46
N GLU A 31 12.01 -9.45 -7.52
CA GLU A 31 13.30 -8.90 -7.96
C GLU A 31 13.17 -7.42 -8.33
N LEU A 32 12.10 -7.08 -9.06
CA LEU A 32 11.83 -5.72 -9.49
C LEU A 32 11.51 -4.79 -8.31
N SER A 33 10.70 -5.26 -7.34
CA SER A 33 10.39 -4.49 -6.14
C SER A 33 11.63 -4.26 -5.28
N GLN A 34 12.47 -5.28 -5.07
CA GLN A 34 13.73 -5.14 -4.33
C GLN A 34 14.68 -4.16 -5.01
N LYS A 35 14.82 -4.24 -6.34
CA LYS A 35 15.66 -3.32 -7.11
C LYS A 35 15.19 -1.88 -7.00
N LEU A 36 13.87 -1.65 -7.03
CA LEU A 36 13.28 -0.34 -6.85
C LEU A 36 13.47 0.17 -5.41
N LEU A 37 13.18 -0.68 -4.43
CA LEU A 37 13.28 -0.32 -3.02
C LEU A 37 14.72 0.07 -2.67
N LYS A 38 15.75 -0.64 -3.16
CA LYS A 38 17.19 -0.35 -2.97
C LYS A 38 17.67 1.03 -3.43
N ARG A 39 16.92 1.75 -4.26
CA ARG A 39 17.31 3.10 -4.67
C ARG A 39 17.28 4.07 -3.48
N LYS A 40 18.23 5.00 -3.45
CA LYS A 40 18.27 6.08 -2.45
C LYS A 40 16.97 6.92 -2.53
N PRO A 41 16.49 7.48 -1.41
CA PRO A 41 15.38 8.42 -1.42
C PRO A 41 15.66 9.63 -2.30
N THR A 42 14.65 10.06 -3.06
CA THR A 42 14.69 11.20 -3.97
C THR A 42 13.41 12.02 -3.79
N PRO A 43 13.39 13.31 -4.17
CA PRO A 43 12.23 14.18 -3.94
C PRO A 43 11.07 13.87 -4.91
N GLY A 44 11.35 13.14 -5.99
CA GLY A 44 10.41 12.82 -7.04
C GLY A 44 10.06 11.34 -7.15
N TRP A 45 9.55 10.98 -8.32
CA TRP A 45 9.19 9.61 -8.65
C TRP A 45 10.40 8.80 -9.10
N GLU A 46 10.54 7.61 -8.53
CA GLU A 46 11.48 6.60 -9.00
C GLU A 46 10.78 5.57 -9.87
N PHE A 47 11.44 5.17 -10.96
CA PHE A 47 10.89 4.23 -11.93
C PHE A 47 11.86 3.08 -12.19
N GLN A 48 11.32 1.86 -12.27
CA GLN A 48 12.03 0.70 -12.77
C GLN A 48 11.11 -0.07 -13.73
N ARG A 49 11.68 -0.77 -14.70
CA ARG A 49 10.92 -1.62 -15.63
C ARG A 49 11.63 -2.93 -15.90
N ASN A 50 10.84 -3.96 -16.16
CA ASN A 50 11.27 -5.21 -16.78
C ASN A 50 10.55 -5.32 -18.14
N LYS A 51 11.26 -5.01 -19.22
CA LYS A 51 10.69 -5.00 -20.58
C LYS A 51 10.26 -6.39 -21.05
N LYS A 52 10.97 -7.45 -20.63
CA LYS A 52 10.70 -8.82 -21.10
C LYS A 52 9.36 -9.33 -20.58
N LEU A 53 9.00 -8.94 -19.36
CA LEU A 53 7.79 -9.40 -18.68
C LEU A 53 6.70 -8.33 -18.60
N ASN A 54 6.89 -7.21 -19.31
CA ASN A 54 5.97 -6.07 -19.29
C ASN A 54 5.62 -5.61 -17.87
N LEU A 55 6.59 -5.57 -16.96
CA LEU A 55 6.39 -5.04 -15.61
C LEU A 55 6.98 -3.64 -15.48
N ARG A 56 6.29 -2.78 -14.73
CA ARG A 56 6.80 -1.48 -14.28
C ARG A 56 6.71 -1.40 -12.78
N ALA A 57 7.60 -0.62 -12.19
CA ALA A 57 7.61 -0.34 -10.78
C ALA A 57 7.80 1.15 -10.56
N MET A 58 7.06 1.69 -9.60
CA MET A 58 7.06 3.11 -9.26
C MET A 58 7.19 3.26 -7.75
N LYS A 59 7.99 4.24 -7.31
CA LYS A 59 8.17 4.57 -5.89
C LYS A 59 8.11 6.08 -5.69
N LEU A 60 7.48 6.47 -4.59
CA LEU A 60 7.38 7.84 -4.09
C LEU A 60 7.92 7.90 -2.66
N HIS A 61 8.62 8.98 -2.32
CA HIS A 61 9.05 9.27 -0.96
C HIS A 61 8.25 10.45 -0.42
N VAL A 62 7.93 10.41 0.87
CA VAL A 62 7.30 11.51 1.61
C VAL A 62 8.13 11.76 2.86
N TYR A 63 8.57 13.00 3.05
CA TYR A 63 9.45 13.38 4.15
C TYR A 63 8.65 14.02 5.28
N GLU A 64 8.83 13.54 6.50
CA GLU A 64 8.23 14.11 7.71
C GLU A 64 9.26 14.26 8.83
N ASP A 65 9.08 15.27 9.67
CA ASP A 65 9.90 15.45 10.85
C ASP A 65 9.47 14.43 11.93
N ALA A 66 10.42 13.68 12.50
CA ALA A 66 10.11 12.71 13.55
C ALA A 66 9.75 13.38 14.90
N GLY A 67 9.89 14.71 14.98
CA GLY A 67 9.85 15.49 16.22
C GLY A 67 11.25 15.70 16.79
N GLN A 68 11.44 16.79 17.55
CA GLN A 68 12.72 17.09 18.18
C GLN A 68 13.02 16.11 19.32
N LYS A 69 14.03 15.24 19.15
CA LYS A 69 14.69 14.63 20.30
C LYS A 69 15.73 15.61 20.82
N LYS A 70 15.53 16.08 22.06
CA LYS A 70 16.48 16.97 22.74
C LYS A 70 17.66 16.13 23.24
N CYS A 71 18.61 15.82 22.36
CA CYS A 71 19.91 15.29 22.76
C CYS A 71 20.79 16.47 23.20
N VAL A 72 21.57 16.30 24.26
CA VAL A 72 22.22 17.40 25.00
C VAL A 72 23.27 18.17 24.20
N ASP A 73 23.79 17.64 23.08
CA ASP A 73 24.84 18.33 22.30
C ASP A 73 24.65 18.29 20.76
N ASP A 74 23.53 17.77 20.25
CA ASP A 74 23.27 17.75 18.79
C ASP A 74 21.76 17.76 18.54
N VAL A 75 21.23 18.85 17.96
CA VAL A 75 19.81 18.99 17.59
C VAL A 75 19.58 18.21 16.29
N ARG A 76 19.66 16.88 16.37
CA ARG A 76 19.37 16.02 15.22
C ARG A 76 17.87 15.79 15.14
N SER A 77 17.22 16.46 14.18
CA SER A 77 15.86 16.09 13.77
C SER A 77 15.95 14.72 13.11
N ASP A 78 15.54 13.65 13.80
CA ASP A 78 15.33 12.38 13.12
C ASP A 78 14.27 12.64 12.04
N LYS A 79 14.61 12.39 10.78
CA LYS A 79 13.69 12.59 9.67
C LYS A 79 13.08 11.25 9.28
N LEU A 80 11.76 11.16 9.26
CA LEU A 80 11.07 9.98 8.76
C LEU A 80 10.89 10.10 7.25
N ILE A 81 11.28 9.03 6.56
CA ILE A 81 11.08 8.89 5.12
C ILE A 81 10.04 7.80 4.91
N TRP A 82 8.84 8.19 4.51
CA TRP A 82 7.81 7.24 4.13
C TRP A 82 7.97 6.86 2.67
N ILE A 83 7.90 5.57 2.39
CA ILE A 83 8.14 5.02 1.05
C ILE A 83 6.90 4.27 0.61
N PHE A 84 6.34 4.70 -0.51
CA PHE A 84 5.20 4.05 -1.15
C PHE A 84 5.68 3.48 -2.47
N ALA A 85 5.58 2.17 -2.64
CA ALA A 85 6.08 1.48 -3.81
C ALA A 85 5.04 0.53 -4.40
N VAL A 86 5.12 0.34 -5.71
CA VAL A 86 4.21 -0.50 -6.47
C VAL A 86 4.94 -1.17 -7.63
N VAL A 87 4.55 -2.41 -7.93
CA VAL A 87 4.87 -3.12 -9.16
C VAL A 87 3.54 -3.41 -9.86
N SER A 88 3.43 -3.04 -11.12
CA SER A 88 2.23 -3.18 -11.93
C SER A 88 2.53 -3.75 -13.31
N ASP A 89 1.50 -4.23 -13.98
CA ASP A 89 1.57 -4.48 -15.41
C ASP A 89 1.88 -3.19 -16.19
N SER A 90 2.47 -3.33 -17.37
CA SER A 90 2.71 -2.22 -18.28
C SER A 90 1.47 -1.72 -18.99
N SER A 91 0.38 -2.53 -19.02
CA SER A 91 -0.90 -2.12 -19.60
C SER A 91 -1.60 -1.00 -18.85
N LEU A 92 -1.40 -0.87 -17.52
CA LEU A 92 -1.97 0.22 -16.73
C LEU A 92 -1.43 1.59 -17.18
N GLU A 93 -2.19 2.66 -17.04
CA GLU A 93 -1.65 3.99 -17.32
C GLU A 93 -0.74 4.45 -16.19
N LYS A 94 0.34 5.18 -16.50
CA LYS A 94 1.26 5.68 -15.46
C LYS A 94 0.53 6.55 -14.44
N ASP A 95 -0.42 7.36 -14.89
CA ASP A 95 -1.13 8.30 -14.00
C ASP A 95 -2.16 7.59 -13.11
N GLN A 96 -2.71 6.44 -13.55
CA GLN A 96 -3.49 5.56 -12.67
C GLN A 96 -2.63 5.01 -11.53
N VAL A 97 -1.40 4.59 -11.84
CA VAL A 97 -0.45 4.05 -10.86
C VAL A 97 0.02 5.16 -9.89
N LYS A 98 0.27 6.38 -10.39
CA LYS A 98 0.57 7.53 -9.52
C LYS A 98 -0.60 7.87 -8.61
N SER A 99 -1.82 7.97 -9.15
CA SER A 99 -3.03 8.26 -8.37
C SER A 99 -3.24 7.22 -7.26
N PHE A 100 -2.97 5.95 -7.53
CA PHE A 100 -2.99 4.91 -6.51
C PHE A 100 -2.00 5.19 -5.38
N LEU A 101 -0.74 5.47 -5.69
CA LEU A 101 0.29 5.76 -4.70
C LEU A 101 -0.03 7.05 -3.91
N GLU A 102 -0.51 8.10 -4.56
CA GLU A 102 -0.93 9.34 -3.89
C GLU A 102 -2.11 9.11 -2.94
N LYS A 103 -3.12 8.35 -3.36
CA LYS A 103 -4.24 7.95 -2.48
C LYS A 103 -3.77 7.16 -1.27
N LEU A 104 -2.72 6.34 -1.40
CA LEU A 104 -2.12 5.64 -0.25
C LEU A 104 -1.41 6.61 0.71
N VAL A 105 -0.72 7.63 0.20
CA VAL A 105 -0.11 8.67 1.03
C VAL A 105 -1.18 9.30 1.94
N PHE A 106 -2.26 9.78 1.35
CA PHE A 106 -3.38 10.38 2.10
C PHE A 106 -4.05 9.39 3.06
N LEU A 107 -4.29 8.15 2.61
CA LEU A 107 -4.94 7.13 3.43
C LEU A 107 -4.12 6.77 4.68
N THR A 108 -2.80 6.81 4.59
CA THR A 108 -1.90 6.40 5.68
C THR A 108 -1.53 7.55 6.61
N GLU A 109 -1.80 8.80 6.25
CA GLU A 109 -1.51 9.98 7.07
C GLU A 109 -1.92 9.87 8.55
N PRO A 110 -3.16 9.45 8.91
CA PRO A 110 -3.52 9.28 10.32
C PRO A 110 -2.69 8.18 11.00
N MET A 111 -2.42 7.08 10.30
CA MET A 111 -1.68 5.93 10.84
C MET A 111 -0.21 6.28 11.08
N ARG A 112 0.37 7.20 10.31
CA ARG A 112 1.77 7.64 10.43
C ARG A 112 2.05 8.45 11.72
N GLN A 113 1.02 8.81 12.46
CA GLN A 113 1.13 9.37 13.81
C GLN A 113 1.16 8.30 14.91
N ASP A 114 0.73 7.06 14.61
CA ASP A 114 0.70 5.97 15.57
C ASP A 114 2.11 5.46 15.88
N ASP A 115 2.36 5.11 17.15
CA ASP A 115 3.65 4.60 17.60
C ASP A 115 4.06 3.30 16.87
N GLU A 116 3.09 2.41 16.60
CA GLU A 116 3.32 1.19 15.83
C GLU A 116 3.89 1.50 14.44
N TRP A 117 3.43 2.56 13.79
CA TRP A 117 3.90 2.94 12.47
C TRP A 117 5.20 3.72 12.52
N ARG A 118 5.43 4.54 13.55
CA ARG A 118 6.64 5.36 13.71
C ARG A 118 7.85 4.58 14.23
N ASN A 119 7.62 3.59 15.08
CA ASN A 119 8.68 2.85 15.79
C ASN A 119 8.59 1.33 15.62
N GLY A 120 7.50 0.80 15.06
CA GLY A 120 7.35 -0.65 14.86
C GLY A 120 8.38 -1.25 13.92
N GLN A 121 8.59 -2.56 14.09
CA GLN A 121 9.55 -3.37 13.33
C GLN A 121 8.97 -3.83 11.98
N LEU A 122 9.71 -4.69 11.29
CA LEU A 122 9.31 -5.30 10.03
C LEU A 122 7.90 -5.90 10.12
N LEU A 123 7.04 -5.50 9.18
CA LEU A 123 5.67 -5.95 9.02
C LEU A 123 4.74 -5.67 10.22
N CYS A 124 5.05 -4.68 11.07
CA CYS A 124 4.19 -4.32 12.20
C CYS A 124 2.74 -4.04 11.77
N ALA A 125 2.55 -3.27 10.71
CA ALA A 125 1.23 -2.90 10.18
C ALA A 125 0.64 -3.95 9.22
N GLN A 126 1.24 -5.13 9.06
CA GLN A 126 0.78 -6.12 8.10
C GLN A 126 -0.63 -6.63 8.43
N SER A 127 -0.94 -6.84 9.72
CA SER A 127 -2.24 -7.37 10.11
C SER A 127 -3.37 -6.34 10.02
N THR A 128 -3.03 -5.06 10.25
CA THR A 128 -3.96 -3.93 10.33
C THR A 128 -4.18 -3.24 8.98
N PHE A 129 -3.14 -3.13 8.15
CA PHE A 129 -3.19 -2.35 6.90
C PHE A 129 -3.16 -3.18 5.61
N ALA A 130 -2.53 -4.36 5.60
CA ALA A 130 -2.47 -5.16 4.38
C ALA A 130 -3.84 -5.51 3.76
N PRO A 131 -4.91 -5.80 4.53
CA PRO A 131 -6.24 -6.00 3.95
C PRO A 131 -6.76 -4.77 3.18
N THR A 132 -6.53 -3.58 3.73
CA THR A 132 -6.88 -2.30 3.11
C THR A 132 -6.05 -2.07 1.85
N LEU A 133 -4.74 -2.30 1.91
CA LEU A 133 -3.83 -2.19 0.77
C LEU A 133 -4.26 -3.12 -0.38
N LEU A 134 -4.57 -4.39 -0.07
CA LEU A 134 -5.08 -5.35 -1.04
C LEU A 134 -6.38 -4.86 -1.69
N GLN A 135 -7.31 -4.33 -0.89
CA GLN A 135 -8.55 -3.77 -1.40
C GLN A 135 -8.32 -2.58 -2.35
N ARG A 136 -7.37 -1.69 -2.04
CA ARG A 136 -7.04 -0.58 -2.94
C ARG A 136 -6.40 -1.05 -4.24
N MET A 137 -5.55 -2.08 -4.20
CA MET A 137 -4.97 -2.68 -5.40
C MET A 137 -6.08 -3.25 -6.31
N GLU A 138 -7.01 -4.03 -5.75
CA GLU A 138 -8.13 -4.61 -6.51
C GLU A 138 -9.08 -3.54 -7.11
N GLN A 139 -9.22 -2.39 -6.45
CA GLN A 139 -10.00 -1.26 -6.98
C GLN A 139 -9.39 -0.68 -8.25
N VAL A 140 -8.06 -0.58 -8.34
CA VAL A 140 -7.37 -0.10 -9.56
C VAL A 140 -7.56 -1.09 -10.70
N ASP A 141 -7.51 -2.40 -10.42
CA ASP A 141 -7.71 -3.43 -11.43
C ASP A 141 -9.16 -3.44 -11.96
N TYR A 142 -10.14 -3.10 -11.11
CA TYR A 142 -11.53 -2.95 -11.53
C TYR A 142 -11.78 -1.63 -12.26
N GLN A 143 -11.27 -0.52 -11.74
CA GLN A 143 -11.41 0.81 -12.35
C GLN A 143 -10.63 0.92 -13.66
N GLY A 144 -9.47 0.28 -13.82
CA GLY A 144 -8.77 0.23 -15.11
C GLY A 144 -9.60 -0.44 -16.21
N ARG A 145 -10.41 -1.44 -15.85
CA ARG A 145 -11.37 -2.08 -16.78
C ARG A 145 -12.59 -1.22 -17.07
N LEU A 146 -13.05 -0.44 -16.09
CA LEU A 146 -14.18 0.50 -16.24
C LEU A 146 -13.79 1.89 -16.75
N ALA A 147 -12.52 2.26 -16.74
CA ALA A 147 -12.00 3.57 -17.14
C ALA A 147 -12.12 3.86 -18.64
N MET A 148 -12.73 2.93 -19.40
CA MET A 148 -13.42 3.29 -20.64
C MET A 148 -14.57 4.29 -20.41
N VAL A 149 -14.98 4.58 -19.16
CA VAL A 149 -16.18 5.37 -18.86
C VAL A 149 -16.01 6.69 -18.10
N ASN A 150 -15.07 6.95 -17.19
CA ASN A 150 -15.02 8.31 -16.57
C ASN A 150 -13.65 8.72 -15.99
N HIS A 151 -13.20 9.89 -16.43
CA HIS A 151 -11.96 10.57 -16.08
C HIS A 151 -12.18 11.43 -14.82
N ASN A 152 -11.59 11.04 -13.69
CA ASN A 152 -11.46 11.90 -12.50
C ASN A 152 -10.00 11.83 -12.01
N ILE A 153 -9.13 12.61 -12.64
CA ILE A 153 -7.77 12.86 -12.14
C ILE A 153 -7.63 14.38 -11.99
N ASN A 154 -8.16 14.92 -10.91
CA ASN A 154 -7.72 16.21 -10.39
C ASN A 154 -7.25 16.00 -8.96
N SER A 155 -6.13 16.66 -8.62
CA SER A 155 -5.27 16.46 -7.44
C SER A 155 -4.29 15.29 -7.63
N THR A 156 -2.95 15.43 -7.55
CA THR A 156 -2.23 16.16 -6.49
C THR A 156 -0.81 16.56 -6.95
N LYS A 157 -0.58 17.81 -7.39
CA LYS A 157 0.79 18.33 -7.63
C LYS A 157 1.54 18.67 -6.33
N GLU A 158 0.84 18.69 -5.19
CA GLU A 158 1.33 19.25 -3.93
C GLU A 158 2.36 18.35 -3.21
N ILE A 159 2.21 17.02 -3.26
CA ILE A 159 3.10 16.08 -2.54
C ILE A 159 4.56 16.23 -2.98
N MET A 160 4.82 16.34 -4.29
CA MET A 160 6.18 16.51 -4.82
C MET A 160 6.73 17.92 -4.61
N SER A 161 5.89 18.95 -4.61
CA SER A 161 6.34 20.33 -4.36
C SER A 161 6.94 20.44 -2.96
N ASN A 162 6.24 19.87 -1.97
CA ASN A 162 6.69 19.85 -0.57
C ASN A 162 7.96 19.00 -0.34
N ASN A 163 8.26 18.05 -1.24
CA ASN A 163 9.46 17.21 -1.14
C ASN A 163 10.74 17.92 -1.60
N ILE A 164 10.65 18.88 -2.54
CA ILE A 164 11.80 19.62 -3.06
C ILE A 164 12.35 20.57 -1.98
N ASP A 165 11.46 21.29 -1.29
CA ASP A 165 11.84 22.26 -0.25
C ASP A 165 12.48 21.61 0.98
N ARG A 166 12.24 20.31 1.19
CA ARG A 166 12.78 19.53 2.31
C ARG A 166 14.08 18.80 1.98
N ILE A 167 14.63 18.90 0.77
CA ILE A 167 15.83 18.15 0.36
C ILE A 167 17.10 19.00 0.39
N LEU A 168 17.46 19.45 1.59
CA LEU A 168 18.81 19.91 1.86
C LEU A 168 19.26 19.25 3.16
N GLU A 169 19.91 18.10 3.02
CA GLU A 169 21.21 17.81 3.64
C GLU A 169 21.55 16.34 3.43
N ARG A 170 22.66 16.14 2.71
CA ARG A 170 23.31 14.85 2.53
C ARG A 170 23.79 14.40 3.90
N ASP A 171 23.20 13.34 4.42
CA ASP A 171 23.92 12.50 5.36
C ASP A 171 23.71 11.04 4.99
N GLU A 172 24.82 10.37 4.74
CA GLU A 172 24.86 8.99 4.25
C GLU A 172 24.73 8.09 5.47
N HIS A 173 23.54 7.55 5.73
CA HIS A 173 23.30 6.61 6.83
C HIS A 173 24.19 5.36 6.65
N LEU A 174 25.35 5.35 7.31
CA LEU A 174 26.35 4.29 7.29
C LEU A 174 25.88 2.99 7.98
N HIS A 175 24.71 2.98 8.63
CA HIS A 175 24.25 1.84 9.43
C HIS A 175 23.11 1.00 8.83
N ASN A 176 22.58 1.37 7.64
CA ASN A 176 21.27 0.88 7.19
C ASN A 176 21.26 -0.22 6.12
N LEU A 177 22.43 -0.61 5.56
CA LEU A 177 22.44 -1.59 4.47
C LEU A 177 22.08 -3.01 4.95
N GLU A 178 22.58 -3.41 6.12
CA GLU A 178 22.35 -4.75 6.67
C GLU A 178 20.89 -4.94 7.10
N GLU A 179 20.32 -3.98 7.85
CA GLU A 179 18.92 -4.02 8.27
C GLU A 179 17.98 -3.99 7.07
N ARG A 180 18.25 -3.14 6.08
CA ARG A 180 17.52 -3.13 4.81
C ARG A 180 17.63 -4.46 4.05
N SER A 181 18.83 -5.02 3.96
CA SER A 181 19.07 -6.30 3.28
C SER A 181 18.29 -7.43 3.95
N SER A 182 18.32 -7.46 5.29
CA SER A 182 17.56 -8.43 6.09
C SER A 182 16.06 -8.29 5.88
N SER A 183 15.53 -7.05 5.88
CA SER A 183 14.13 -6.75 5.64
C SER A 183 13.68 -7.17 4.23
N LEU A 184 14.47 -6.84 3.20
CA LEU A 184 14.18 -7.22 1.81
C LEU A 184 14.22 -8.75 1.60
N ASN A 185 15.11 -9.45 2.30
CA ASN A 185 15.21 -10.91 2.24
C ASN A 185 14.02 -11.57 2.94
N LEU A 186 13.66 -11.10 4.13
CA LEU A 186 12.54 -11.62 4.90
C LEU A 186 11.19 -11.33 4.22
N MET A 187 11.06 -10.14 3.61
CA MET A 187 9.96 -9.78 2.70
C MET A 187 9.80 -10.81 1.57
N SER A 188 10.87 -11.13 0.83
CA SER A 188 10.81 -12.14 -0.24
C SER A 188 10.27 -13.50 0.24
N LYS A 189 10.67 -13.92 1.44
CA LYS A 189 10.19 -15.17 2.06
C LYS A 189 8.71 -15.08 2.49
N GLN A 190 8.30 -13.96 3.09
CA GLN A 190 6.95 -13.78 3.62
C GLN A 190 5.93 -13.51 2.51
N PHE A 191 6.31 -12.76 1.48
CA PHE A 191 5.54 -12.53 0.27
C PHE A 191 5.09 -13.84 -0.38
N LYS A 192 6.00 -14.83 -0.54
CA LYS A 192 5.65 -16.15 -1.11
C LYS A 192 4.57 -16.89 -0.30
N LYS A 193 4.51 -16.69 1.01
CA LYS A 193 3.62 -17.44 1.91
C LYS A 193 2.24 -16.76 2.10
N ARG A 194 2.19 -15.43 2.14
CA ARG A 194 1.05 -14.69 2.73
C ARG A 194 -0.02 -14.21 1.74
N SER A 195 0.31 -14.07 0.47
CA SER A 195 -0.59 -13.47 -0.52
C SER A 195 -1.91 -14.22 -0.68
N LYS A 196 -1.85 -15.55 -0.63
CA LYS A 196 -3.02 -16.43 -0.70
C LYS A 196 -3.86 -16.40 0.58
N GLU A 197 -3.22 -16.27 1.74
CA GLU A 197 -3.90 -16.27 3.04
C GLU A 197 -4.72 -15.00 3.25
N LEU A 198 -4.19 -13.84 2.84
CA LEU A 198 -4.88 -12.56 2.97
C LEU A 198 -6.15 -12.48 2.14
N LYS A 199 -6.12 -12.96 0.88
CA LYS A 199 -7.32 -13.05 0.03
C LYS A 199 -8.37 -13.94 0.66
N ARG A 200 -7.99 -15.12 1.15
CA ARG A 200 -8.92 -16.02 1.85
C ARG A 200 -9.54 -15.35 3.06
N LYS A 201 -8.74 -14.71 3.92
CA LYS A 201 -9.24 -14.02 5.12
C LYS A 201 -10.26 -12.92 4.76
N LYS A 202 -9.97 -12.13 3.72
CA LYS A 202 -10.89 -11.10 3.20
C LYS A 202 -12.18 -11.71 2.67
N MET A 203 -12.11 -12.79 1.87
CA MET A 203 -13.31 -13.48 1.37
C MET A 203 -14.21 -13.95 2.52
N TRP A 204 -13.61 -14.49 3.59
CA TRP A 204 -14.35 -14.93 4.76
C TRP A 204 -14.99 -13.79 5.55
N GLN A 205 -14.28 -12.66 5.69
CA GLN A 205 -14.85 -11.46 6.33
C GLN A 205 -16.03 -10.91 5.54
N ASN A 206 -15.92 -10.85 4.20
CA ASN A 206 -16.99 -10.41 3.32
C ASN A 206 -18.19 -11.38 3.36
N ALA A 207 -17.95 -12.69 3.36
CA ALA A 207 -19.00 -13.70 3.47
C ALA A 207 -19.76 -13.59 4.81
N LYS A 208 -19.03 -13.38 5.91
CA LYS A 208 -19.65 -13.19 7.24
C LYS A 208 -20.52 -11.93 7.28
N HIS A 209 -20.04 -10.80 6.78
CA HIS A 209 -20.83 -9.56 6.72
C HIS A 209 -22.05 -9.69 5.81
N GLY A 210 -21.90 -10.34 4.64
CA GLY A 210 -22.99 -10.59 3.72
C GLY A 210 -24.09 -11.46 4.34
N ALA A 211 -23.72 -12.52 5.06
CA ALA A 211 -24.68 -13.36 5.77
C ALA A 211 -25.46 -12.57 6.83
N VAL A 212 -24.77 -11.76 7.65
CA VAL A 212 -25.43 -10.92 8.66
C VAL A 212 -26.41 -9.94 8.02
N MET A 213 -25.98 -9.21 6.98
CA MET A 213 -26.84 -8.24 6.30
C MET A 213 -28.05 -8.91 5.62
N GLY A 214 -27.84 -10.08 4.99
CA GLY A 214 -28.91 -10.86 4.38
C GLY A 214 -29.95 -11.31 5.41
N THR A 215 -29.50 -11.87 6.54
CA THR A 215 -30.42 -12.28 7.62
C THR A 215 -31.24 -11.11 8.19
N ALA A 216 -30.62 -9.94 8.37
CA ALA A 216 -31.31 -8.76 8.88
C ALA A 216 -32.42 -8.27 7.92
N ILE A 217 -32.14 -8.25 6.61
CA ILE A 217 -33.12 -7.84 5.60
C ILE A 217 -34.28 -8.84 5.55
N THR A 218 -34.00 -10.15 5.50
CA THR A 218 -35.06 -11.17 5.44
C THR A 218 -35.94 -11.16 6.67
N ALA A 219 -35.36 -11.03 7.87
CA ALA A 219 -36.12 -10.93 9.11
C ALA A 219 -37.01 -9.68 9.15
N GLY A 220 -36.49 -8.54 8.68
CA GLY A 220 -37.26 -7.30 8.60
C GLY A 220 -38.46 -7.39 7.64
N VAL A 221 -38.27 -7.97 6.45
CA VAL A 221 -39.37 -8.17 5.49
C VAL A 221 -40.43 -9.12 6.06
N ALA A 222 -40.01 -10.24 6.65
CA ALA A 222 -40.92 -11.19 7.27
C ALA A 222 -41.75 -10.56 8.41
N ALA A 223 -41.13 -9.74 9.26
CA ALA A 223 -41.84 -9.02 10.32
C ALA A 223 -42.93 -8.08 9.80
N ILE A 224 -42.76 -7.51 8.61
CA ILE A 224 -43.76 -6.62 7.98
C ILE A 224 -44.86 -7.40 7.29
N THR A 225 -44.53 -8.51 6.62
CA THR A 225 -45.49 -9.25 5.78
C THR A 225 -46.31 -10.30 6.53
N ILE A 226 -45.79 -10.87 7.61
CA ILE A 226 -46.47 -11.92 8.37
C ILE A 226 -47.72 -11.42 9.11
N PRO A 227 -47.71 -10.28 9.84
CA PRO A 227 -48.89 -9.81 10.57
C PRO A 227 -50.15 -9.58 9.72
N PRO A 228 -50.09 -8.89 8.56
CA PRO A 228 -51.28 -8.72 7.71
C PRO A 228 -51.73 -10.02 7.03
N LEU A 229 -50.81 -10.95 6.76
CA LEU A 229 -51.14 -12.24 6.17
C LEU A 229 -51.90 -13.15 7.15
N ILE A 230 -51.54 -13.12 8.44
CA ILE A 230 -52.27 -13.82 9.51
C ILE A 230 -53.64 -13.16 9.73
N ALA A 231 -53.74 -11.83 9.65
CA ALA A 231 -55.01 -11.13 9.80
C ALA A 231 -56.01 -11.38 8.64
N LEU A 232 -55.55 -11.89 7.50
CA LEU A 232 -56.36 -12.23 6.32
C LEU A 232 -56.74 -13.71 6.23
N LEU A 233 -56.16 -14.56 7.09
CA LEU A 233 -56.44 -16.00 7.22
C LEU A 233 -57.49 -16.27 8.30
#